data_AF-A0A554J946-F1
#
_entry.id   AF-A0A554J946-F1
#
_cell.length_a   1.000
_cell.length_b   1.000
_cell.length_c   1.000
_cell.angle_alpha   90.00
_cell.angle_beta   90.00
_cell.angle_gamma   90.00
#
_symmetry.space_group_name_H-M   'P 1'
#
loop_
_entity.id
_entity.type
_entity.pdbx_description
1 polymer ?
#
loop_
_entity_poly.entity_id
_entity_poly.type
_entity_poly.pdbx_seq_one_letter_code
_entity_poly.pdbx_strand_id
1 'polypeptide(L)'
;MLLTPAPSSPSSSLRHDGDLTTLLEQLIEQYFADYPLANPIQVRFGRYSRTRLGSIGLAGWRSLKHPRALAYPGRHLSQHDQAASQIVITGYYRHRSIPDRLILATLAHELVHYFHGFHSALPQKFLDPHRGNIVDQELYKVGFGQELRLAKSWQRLHLRQAMQQIDSEERRLKSHKPLKPLKSGLKSRPQSLSQAHPLARQLRRILLG
;
A
#
# COMPACT_ATOMS: atom_id res chain seq x y z
N MET A 1 19.28 -10.02 -37.52
CA MET A 1 17.92 -9.45 -37.39
C MET A 1 17.78 -8.95 -35.96
N LEU A 2 17.79 -7.63 -35.76
CA LEU A 2 17.66 -7.03 -34.42
C LEU A 2 16.17 -6.80 -34.14
N LEU A 3 15.61 -7.54 -33.19
CA LEU A 3 14.28 -7.28 -32.65
C LEU A 3 14.34 -6.02 -31.79
N THR A 4 13.80 -4.91 -32.31
CA THR A 4 13.50 -3.73 -31.49
C THR A 4 12.37 -4.08 -30.52
N PRO A 5 12.51 -3.90 -29.20
CA PRO A 5 11.38 -4.03 -28.30
C PRO A 5 10.36 -2.94 -28.60
N ALA A 6 9.08 -3.33 -28.64
CA ALA A 6 7.96 -2.44 -28.86
C ALA A 6 7.92 -1.31 -27.81
N PRO A 7 7.45 -0.10 -28.17
CA PRO A 7 7.24 0.96 -27.19
C PRO A 7 6.22 0.50 -26.15
N SER A 8 6.67 0.32 -24.91
CA SER A 8 5.82 -0.03 -23.79
C SER A 8 4.71 0.99 -23.61
N SER A 9 3.48 0.49 -23.46
CA SER A 9 2.24 1.19 -23.11
C SER A 9 2.44 2.39 -22.16
N PRO A 10 1.59 3.43 -22.25
CA PRO A 10 1.78 4.68 -21.52
C PRO A 10 2.02 4.44 -20.02
N SER A 11 3.20 4.85 -19.58
CA SER A 11 3.69 4.82 -18.20
C SER A 11 2.63 5.37 -17.25
N SER A 12 1.98 4.49 -16.48
CA SER A 12 1.18 4.88 -15.30
C SER A 12 1.97 5.86 -14.43
N SER A 13 1.34 6.96 -14.00
CA SER A 13 1.93 7.94 -13.06
C SER A 13 2.23 7.34 -11.68
N LEU A 14 1.68 6.15 -11.40
CA LEU A 14 1.84 5.43 -10.15
C LEU A 14 2.62 4.12 -10.32
N ARG A 15 3.45 3.83 -9.33
CA ARG A 15 4.08 2.54 -9.07
C ARG A 15 3.11 1.58 -8.39
N HIS A 16 3.28 0.31 -8.68
CA HIS A 16 2.54 -0.83 -8.15
C HIS A 16 3.42 -1.65 -7.21
N ASP A 17 2.81 -2.53 -6.42
CA ASP A 17 3.54 -3.33 -5.43
C ASP A 17 4.60 -4.23 -6.09
N GLY A 18 4.38 -4.67 -7.34
CA GLY A 18 5.38 -5.40 -8.13
C GLY A 18 6.66 -4.61 -8.40
N ASP A 19 6.58 -3.28 -8.57
CA ASP A 19 7.78 -2.44 -8.71
C ASP A 19 8.64 -2.49 -7.44
N LEU A 20 8.02 -2.57 -6.26
CA LEU A 20 8.75 -2.71 -4.99
C LEU A 20 9.41 -4.07 -4.88
N THR A 21 8.76 -5.14 -5.34
CA THR A 21 9.35 -6.49 -5.34
C THR A 21 10.61 -6.51 -6.20
N THR A 22 10.55 -5.98 -7.42
CA THR A 22 11.73 -5.90 -8.30
C THR A 22 12.85 -5.06 -7.67
N LEU A 23 12.52 -3.90 -7.08
CA LEU A 23 13.53 -3.07 -6.40
C LEU A 23 14.14 -3.78 -5.18
N LEU A 24 13.35 -4.55 -4.44
CA LEU A 24 13.83 -5.32 -3.30
C LEU A 24 14.80 -6.42 -3.73
N GLU A 25 14.45 -7.18 -4.78
CA GLU A 25 15.30 -8.24 -5.34
C GLU A 25 16.64 -7.68 -5.82
N GLN A 26 16.61 -6.59 -6.60
CA GLN A 26 17.81 -5.89 -7.07
C GLN A 26 18.67 -5.38 -5.92
N LEU A 27 18.04 -4.80 -4.89
CA LEU A 27 18.75 -4.29 -3.72
C LEU A 27 19.43 -5.39 -2.93
N ILE A 28 18.77 -6.55 -2.77
CA ILE A 28 19.35 -7.72 -2.10
C ILE A 28 20.53 -8.25 -2.93
N GLU A 29 20.33 -8.47 -4.23
CA GLU A 29 21.37 -8.99 -5.12
C GLU A 29 22.60 -8.07 -5.15
N GLN A 30 22.39 -6.76 -5.17
CA GLN A 30 23.50 -5.81 -5.32
C GLN A 30 24.26 -5.55 -4.01
N TYR A 31 23.57 -5.48 -2.87
CA TYR A 31 24.18 -5.00 -1.62
C TYR A 31 24.14 -6.01 -0.46
N PHE A 32 23.28 -7.03 -0.53
CA PHE A 32 23.06 -7.97 0.56
C PHE A 32 23.15 -9.43 0.11
N ALA A 33 23.86 -9.72 -0.99
CA ALA A 33 23.97 -11.07 -1.54
C ALA A 33 24.52 -12.09 -0.54
N ASP A 34 25.42 -11.66 0.34
CA ASP A 34 26.05 -12.51 1.37
C ASP A 34 25.23 -12.63 2.66
N TYR A 35 24.06 -11.98 2.75
CA TYR A 35 23.24 -12.01 3.95
C TYR A 35 22.21 -13.15 3.92
N PRO A 36 22.03 -13.88 5.03
CA PRO A 36 21.09 -14.99 5.07
C PRO A 36 19.63 -14.50 5.07
N LEU A 37 18.82 -15.03 4.16
CA LEU A 37 17.36 -14.87 4.17
C LEU A 37 16.74 -16.04 4.95
N ALA A 38 16.34 -15.80 6.20
CA ALA A 38 15.81 -16.84 7.09
C ALA A 38 14.34 -17.18 6.83
N ASN A 39 13.54 -16.18 6.47
CA ASN A 39 12.13 -16.31 6.13
C ASN A 39 11.77 -15.35 4.98
N PRO A 40 10.74 -15.63 4.16
CA PRO A 40 10.38 -14.79 3.02
C PRO A 40 10.08 -13.35 3.41
N ILE A 41 10.51 -12.40 2.57
CA ILE A 41 10.21 -10.98 2.74
C ILE A 41 9.19 -10.56 1.68
N GLN A 42 8.07 -10.01 2.13
CA GLN A 42 7.05 -9.42 1.28
C GLN A 42 7.13 -7.90 1.39
N VAL A 43 6.92 -7.21 0.28
CA VAL A 43 6.92 -5.75 0.24
C VAL A 43 5.64 -5.22 -0.40
N ARG A 44 5.12 -4.11 0.11
CA ARG A 44 3.97 -3.41 -0.46
C ARG A 44 3.94 -1.94 -0.07
N PHE A 45 3.21 -1.14 -0.85
CA PHE A 45 2.86 0.20 -0.38
C PHE A 45 1.71 0.14 0.62
N GLY A 46 1.79 0.97 1.65
CA GLY A 46 0.81 1.17 2.70
C GLY A 46 -0.01 2.44 2.52
N ARG A 47 -0.45 2.99 3.66
CA ARG A 47 -1.16 4.27 3.71
C ARG A 47 -0.22 5.44 3.40
N TYR A 48 -0.77 6.57 3.02
CA TYR A 48 -0.05 7.85 2.92
C TYR A 48 0.38 8.32 4.32
N SER A 49 1.62 7.98 4.70
CA SER A 49 2.23 8.35 5.98
C SER A 49 3.34 9.36 5.74
N ARG A 50 3.35 10.45 6.53
CA ARG A 50 4.33 11.54 6.40
C ARG A 50 5.54 11.37 7.31
N THR A 51 5.34 10.71 8.46
CA THR A 51 6.33 10.62 9.54
C THR A 51 7.05 9.28 9.57
N ARG A 52 6.40 8.21 9.09
CA ARG A 52 6.98 6.88 8.98
C ARG A 52 6.97 6.45 7.52
N LEU A 53 8.15 6.43 6.89
CA LEU A 53 8.32 6.19 5.46
C LEU A 53 8.42 4.70 5.11
N GLY A 54 8.90 3.90 6.05
CA GLY A 54 8.96 2.45 5.99
C GLY A 54 8.64 1.82 7.35
N SER A 55 8.31 0.53 7.34
CA SER A 55 8.29 -0.30 8.53
C SER A 55 8.36 -1.77 8.16
N ILE A 56 9.07 -2.55 8.95
CA ILE A 56 9.02 -4.01 8.90
C ILE A 56 8.19 -4.60 10.06
N GLY A 57 7.53 -5.73 9.81
CA GLY A 57 6.80 -6.51 10.80
C GLY A 57 6.59 -7.95 10.33
N LEU A 58 6.01 -8.83 11.15
CA LEU A 58 5.64 -10.17 10.72
C LEU A 58 4.24 -10.17 10.08
N ALA A 59 4.12 -10.69 8.87
CA ALA A 59 2.85 -10.92 8.19
C ALA A 59 2.01 -11.92 9.00
N GLY A 60 0.70 -11.67 9.11
CA GLY A 60 -0.20 -12.54 9.89
C GLY A 60 -0.21 -12.27 11.41
N TRP A 61 0.71 -11.48 11.96
CA TRP A 61 0.69 -11.04 13.37
C TRP A 61 -0.67 -10.42 13.78
N ARG A 62 -1.32 -9.69 12.86
CA ARG A 62 -2.65 -9.09 13.11
C ARG A 62 -3.82 -10.07 13.06
N SER A 63 -3.66 -11.23 12.41
CA SER A 63 -4.67 -12.30 12.43
C SER A 63 -4.59 -13.11 13.73
N LEU A 64 -3.45 -13.08 14.43
CA LEU A 64 -3.29 -13.57 15.79
C LEU A 64 -3.85 -12.55 16.79
N LYS A 65 -5.17 -12.31 16.78
CA LYS A 65 -5.88 -11.39 17.70
C LYS A 65 -5.86 -11.82 19.19
N HIS A 66 -4.89 -12.62 19.64
CA HIS A 66 -4.69 -12.91 21.06
C HIS A 66 -3.21 -13.01 21.42
N PRO A 67 -2.67 -12.00 22.16
CA PRO A 67 -1.34 -12.10 22.79
C PRO A 67 -1.19 -13.30 23.73
N ARG A 68 -2.31 -13.86 24.22
CA ARG A 68 -2.33 -15.09 25.06
C ARG A 68 -2.02 -16.38 24.29
N ALA A 69 -2.10 -16.39 22.95
CA ALA A 69 -1.76 -17.58 22.17
C ALA A 69 -0.25 -17.79 21.98
N LEU A 70 0.55 -16.72 22.16
CA LEU A 70 2.02 -16.77 22.18
C LEU A 70 2.59 -16.98 23.58
N ALA A 71 1.78 -16.79 24.63
CA ALA A 71 2.17 -16.93 26.03
C ALA A 71 1.96 -18.35 26.58
N TYR A 72 1.62 -19.35 25.74
CA TYR A 72 1.52 -20.74 26.17
C TYR A 72 2.89 -21.43 26.01
N PRO A 73 3.59 -21.76 27.12
CA PRO A 73 4.80 -22.56 27.04
C PRO A 73 4.42 -23.93 26.46
N GLY A 74 4.98 -24.28 25.31
CA GLY A 74 4.74 -25.57 24.63
C GLY A 74 4.15 -25.49 23.23
N ARG A 75 3.76 -24.31 22.72
CA ARG A 75 3.44 -24.18 21.28
C ARG A 75 4.74 -23.99 20.50
N HIS A 76 5.36 -25.11 20.15
CA HIS A 76 6.42 -25.15 19.14
C HIS A 76 5.78 -24.69 17.82
N LEU A 77 5.99 -23.43 17.43
CA LEU A 77 5.73 -23.04 16.04
C LEU A 77 6.62 -23.97 15.21
N SER A 78 6.01 -24.75 14.32
CA SER A 78 6.77 -25.63 13.45
C SER A 78 7.70 -24.76 12.59
N GLN A 79 8.85 -25.28 12.16
CA GLN A 79 9.71 -24.57 11.20
C GLN A 79 8.94 -24.19 9.91
N HIS A 80 7.80 -24.84 9.63
CA HIS A 80 6.90 -24.55 8.53
C HIS A 80 5.94 -23.38 8.76
N ASP A 81 5.85 -22.81 9.97
CA ASP A 81 4.97 -21.68 10.31
C ASP A 81 5.71 -20.33 10.42
N GLN A 82 6.93 -20.21 9.89
CA GLN A 82 7.66 -18.95 9.95
C GLN A 82 6.90 -17.86 9.19
N ALA A 83 6.26 -16.96 9.95
CA ALA A 83 5.56 -15.80 9.42
C ALA A 83 6.50 -15.03 8.48
N ALA A 84 6.05 -14.78 7.25
CA ALA A 84 6.80 -13.95 6.32
C ALA A 84 7.05 -12.57 6.94
N SER A 85 8.24 -12.00 6.77
CA SER A 85 8.48 -10.60 7.11
C SER A 85 7.77 -9.73 6.08
N GLN A 86 7.14 -8.65 6.52
CA GLN A 86 6.43 -7.70 5.66
C GLN A 86 7.03 -6.32 5.84
N ILE A 87 7.59 -5.78 4.76
CA ILE A 87 8.00 -4.39 4.63
C ILE A 87 6.83 -3.60 4.04
N VAL A 88 6.46 -2.51 4.71
CA VAL A 88 5.42 -1.59 4.24
C VAL A 88 6.04 -0.22 4.02
N ILE A 89 5.98 0.25 2.79
CA ILE A 89 6.48 1.57 2.39
C ILE A 89 5.33 2.57 2.32
N THR A 90 5.56 3.85 2.64
CA THR A 90 4.52 4.89 2.56
C THR A 90 3.88 4.96 1.17
N GLY A 91 2.56 5.15 1.14
CA GLY A 91 1.81 5.26 -0.12
C GLY A 91 2.26 6.41 -1.01
N TYR A 92 2.90 7.46 -0.46
CA TYR A 92 3.41 8.60 -1.24
C TYR A 92 4.42 8.15 -2.29
N TYR A 93 5.17 7.08 -2.03
CA TYR A 93 6.20 6.56 -2.93
C TYR A 93 5.60 5.83 -4.14
N ARG A 94 4.28 5.63 -4.19
CA ARG A 94 3.61 5.22 -5.43
C ARG A 94 3.79 6.28 -6.51
N HIS A 95 3.83 7.56 -6.18
CA HIS A 95 3.90 8.63 -7.17
C HIS A 95 5.29 8.71 -7.80
N ARG A 96 5.38 8.61 -9.14
CA ARG A 96 6.67 8.67 -9.86
C ARG A 96 7.42 9.99 -9.71
N SER A 97 6.76 11.06 -9.25
CA SER A 97 7.40 12.32 -8.85
C SER A 97 8.34 12.18 -7.64
N ILE A 98 8.16 11.14 -6.82
CA ILE A 98 9.11 10.76 -5.79
C ILE A 98 10.21 9.91 -6.42
N PRO A 99 11.51 10.27 -6.26
CA PRO A 99 12.63 9.50 -6.83
C PRO A 99 12.75 8.09 -6.27
N ASP A 100 13.14 7.13 -7.12
CA ASP A 100 13.34 5.71 -6.72
C ASP A 100 14.38 5.55 -5.61
N ARG A 101 15.41 6.41 -5.56
CA ARG A 101 16.42 6.37 -4.49
C ARG A 101 15.87 6.51 -3.08
N LEU A 102 14.74 7.21 -2.90
CA LEU A 102 14.08 7.26 -1.59
C LEU A 102 13.45 5.92 -1.22
N ILE A 103 12.89 5.24 -2.22
CA ILE A 103 12.32 3.90 -2.07
C ILE A 103 13.44 2.93 -1.72
N LEU A 104 14.53 2.93 -2.50
CA LEU A 104 15.70 2.09 -2.27
C LEU A 104 16.29 2.32 -0.87
N ALA A 105 16.51 3.57 -0.48
CA ALA A 105 17.06 3.87 0.85
C ALA A 105 16.13 3.44 1.99
N THR A 106 14.81 3.56 1.80
CA THR A 106 13.84 3.07 2.79
C THR A 106 13.82 1.55 2.84
N LEU A 107 13.82 0.85 1.69
CA LEU A 107 13.90 -0.61 1.64
C LEU A 107 15.19 -1.13 2.28
N ALA A 108 16.32 -0.52 1.97
CA ALA A 108 17.62 -0.88 2.53
C ALA A 108 17.63 -0.72 4.06
N HIS A 109 17.03 0.36 4.56
CA HIS A 109 16.87 0.57 6.00
C HIS A 109 16.05 -0.55 6.66
N GLU A 110 14.91 -0.93 6.07
CA GLU A 110 14.08 -2.03 6.58
C GLU A 110 14.75 -3.40 6.45
N LEU A 111 15.56 -3.62 5.41
CA LEU A 111 16.38 -4.83 5.26
C LEU A 111 17.45 -4.94 6.34
N VAL A 112 18.10 -3.84 6.71
CA VAL A 112 19.07 -3.88 7.81
C VAL A 112 18.39 -4.26 9.12
N HIS A 113 17.17 -3.77 9.40
CA HIS A 113 16.37 -4.26 10.53
C HIS A 113 16.14 -5.77 10.45
N TYR A 114 15.72 -6.27 9.29
CA TYR A 114 15.53 -7.71 9.06
C TYR A 114 16.80 -8.51 9.38
N PHE A 115 17.95 -8.09 8.82
CA PHE A 115 19.25 -8.77 8.98
C PHE A 115 19.86 -8.62 10.37
N HIS A 116 19.35 -7.68 11.16
CA HIS A 116 19.65 -7.54 12.58
C HIS A 116 18.73 -8.36 13.48
N GLY A 117 17.83 -9.17 12.90
CA GLY A 117 16.91 -10.06 13.63
C GLY A 117 15.60 -9.40 14.05
N PHE A 118 15.33 -8.16 13.62
CA PHE A 118 14.06 -7.50 13.94
C PHE A 118 12.97 -7.98 12.97
N HIS A 119 11.91 -8.56 13.53
CA HIS A 119 10.77 -9.07 12.77
C HIS A 119 11.17 -10.05 11.66
N SER A 120 12.18 -10.88 11.93
CA SER A 120 12.65 -11.97 11.07
C SER A 120 12.87 -13.22 11.92
N ALA A 121 13.16 -14.35 11.27
CA ALA A 121 13.56 -15.57 11.95
C ALA A 121 15.05 -15.60 12.35
N LEU A 122 15.79 -14.50 12.13
CA LEU A 122 17.20 -14.40 12.51
C LEU A 122 17.36 -14.04 13.99
N PRO A 123 18.46 -14.47 14.64
CA PRO A 123 18.81 -14.00 15.98
C PRO A 123 18.97 -12.47 16.02
N GLN A 124 18.41 -11.85 17.04
CA GLN A 124 18.51 -10.40 17.23
C GLN A 124 19.94 -10.00 17.62
N LYS A 125 20.59 -9.18 16.78
CA LYS A 125 21.99 -8.74 16.98
C LYS A 125 22.14 -7.59 17.96
N PHE A 126 21.10 -6.76 18.11
CA PHE A 126 21.13 -5.53 18.90
C PHE A 126 19.84 -5.37 19.70
N LEU A 127 19.91 -4.80 20.90
CA LEU A 127 18.70 -4.48 21.69
C LEU A 127 17.88 -3.35 21.07
N ASP A 128 18.56 -2.29 20.60
CA ASP A 128 17.96 -1.13 19.95
C ASP A 128 18.57 -0.99 18.55
N PRO A 129 17.76 -1.05 17.48
CA PRO A 129 18.27 -1.03 16.12
C PRO A 129 18.87 0.31 15.69
N HIS A 130 18.49 1.43 16.33
CA HIS A 130 18.89 2.77 15.90
C HIS A 130 19.99 3.38 16.76
N ARG A 131 20.27 2.79 17.92
CA ARG A 131 21.28 3.30 18.84
C ARG A 131 22.63 3.40 18.12
N GLY A 132 23.26 4.57 18.22
CA GLY A 132 24.58 4.80 17.63
C GLY A 132 24.63 4.80 16.10
N ASN A 133 23.49 4.97 15.42
CA ASN A 133 23.39 4.92 13.95
C ASN A 133 23.80 3.57 13.34
N ILE A 134 23.64 2.47 14.08
CA ILE A 134 24.00 1.11 13.64
C ILE A 134 23.43 0.77 12.25
N VAL A 135 22.17 1.16 11.98
CA VAL A 135 21.57 0.92 10.65
C VAL A 135 22.32 1.66 9.54
N ASP A 136 22.63 2.94 9.74
CA ASP A 136 23.38 3.71 8.74
C ASP A 136 24.78 3.13 8.55
N GLN A 137 25.45 2.75 9.64
CA GLN A 137 26.77 2.13 9.60
C GLN A 137 26.77 0.85 8.78
N GLU A 138 25.76 -0.02 8.97
CA GLU A 138 25.63 -1.24 8.17
C GLU A 138 25.39 -0.91 6.69
N LEU A 139 24.55 0.08 6.38
CA LEU A 139 24.35 0.56 5.00
C LEU A 139 25.64 1.08 4.36
N TYR A 140 26.48 1.81 5.12
CA TYR A 140 27.80 2.24 4.64
C TYR A 140 28.72 1.04 4.40
N LYS A 141 28.73 0.07 5.31
CA LYS A 141 29.57 -1.12 5.23
C LYS A 141 29.25 -1.98 4.02
N VAL A 142 27.99 -2.13 3.65
CA VAL A 142 27.57 -2.87 2.45
C VAL A 142 27.71 -2.07 1.14
N GLY A 143 28.25 -0.84 1.19
CA GLY A 143 28.47 -0.02 -0.01
C GLY A 143 27.29 0.86 -0.45
N PHE A 144 26.20 0.90 0.31
CA PHE A 144 25.00 1.71 0.01
C PHE A 144 25.16 3.21 0.42
N GLY A 145 26.34 3.61 0.89
CA GLY A 145 26.57 4.93 1.48
C GLY A 145 26.29 6.14 0.57
N GLN A 146 26.57 6.03 -0.74
CA GLN A 146 26.32 7.13 -1.68
C GLN A 146 24.82 7.36 -1.87
N GLU A 147 24.06 6.29 -2.14
CA GLU A 147 22.61 6.34 -2.31
C GLU A 147 21.93 6.84 -1.03
N LEU A 148 22.38 6.39 0.14
CA LEU A 148 21.87 6.86 1.43
C LEU A 148 22.04 8.38 1.59
N ARG A 149 23.21 8.94 1.25
CA ARG A 149 23.46 10.39 1.33
C ARG A 149 22.56 11.17 0.37
N LEU A 150 22.45 10.72 -0.87
CA LEU A 150 21.61 11.36 -1.89
C LEU A 150 20.13 11.34 -1.49
N ALA A 151 19.65 10.19 -1.00
CA ALA A 151 18.30 10.03 -0.50
C ALA A 151 18.02 10.96 0.69
N LYS A 152 18.89 10.99 1.71
CA LYS A 152 18.74 11.89 2.87
C LYS A 152 18.75 13.36 2.48
N SER A 153 19.63 13.75 1.55
CA SER A 153 19.69 15.13 1.05
C SER A 153 18.36 15.52 0.39
N TRP A 154 17.87 14.69 -0.54
CA TRP A 154 16.60 14.95 -1.22
C TRP A 154 15.43 14.95 -0.23
N GLN A 155 15.39 13.99 0.70
CA GLN A 155 14.37 13.89 1.74
C GLN A 155 14.25 15.18 2.54
N ARG A 156 15.39 15.73 2.98
CA ARG A 156 15.46 16.97 3.76
C ARG A 156 14.98 18.19 2.98
N LEU A 157 15.31 18.27 1.69
CA LEU A 157 15.07 19.46 0.87
C LEU A 157 13.68 19.48 0.21
N HIS A 158 13.17 18.32 -0.22
CA HIS A 158 12.06 18.27 -1.17
C HIS A 158 10.86 17.42 -0.73
N LEU A 159 11.03 16.44 0.17
CA LEU A 159 9.98 15.44 0.44
C LEU A 159 8.68 16.06 0.94
N ARG A 160 8.76 17.05 1.84
CA ARG A 160 7.58 17.72 2.39
C ARG A 160 6.74 18.39 1.30
N GLN A 161 7.40 19.12 0.40
CA GLN A 161 6.75 19.84 -0.69
C GLN A 161 6.14 18.86 -1.69
N ALA A 162 6.89 17.81 -2.07
CA ALA A 162 6.39 16.77 -2.96
C ALA A 162 5.14 16.08 -2.40
N MET A 163 5.12 15.72 -1.11
CA MET A 163 3.93 15.15 -0.46
C MET A 163 2.73 16.12 -0.48
N GLN A 164 2.96 17.43 -0.28
CA GLN A 164 1.88 18.44 -0.33
C GLN A 164 1.29 18.60 -1.73
N GLN A 165 2.13 18.52 -2.77
CA GLN A 165 1.69 18.55 -4.16
C GLN A 165 0.82 17.33 -4.46
N ILE A 166 1.27 16.14 -4.07
CA ILE A 166 0.51 14.89 -4.21
C ILE A 166 -0.86 14.99 -3.51
N ASP A 167 -0.90 15.45 -2.26
CA ASP A 167 -2.16 15.60 -1.53
C ASP A 167 -3.14 16.57 -2.21
N SER A 168 -2.61 17.60 -2.86
CA SER A 168 -3.41 18.62 -3.53
C SER A 168 -3.98 18.09 -4.86
N GLU A 169 -3.17 17.33 -5.60
CA GLU A 169 -3.59 16.63 -6.82
C GLU A 169 -4.66 15.57 -6.52
N GLU A 170 -4.45 14.72 -5.52
CA GLU A 170 -5.41 13.71 -5.07
C GLU A 170 -6.75 14.31 -4.66
N ARG A 171 -6.74 15.48 -4.00
CA ARG A 171 -7.97 16.22 -3.68
C ARG A 171 -8.66 16.73 -4.94
N ARG A 172 -7.91 17.33 -5.88
CA ARG A 172 -8.46 17.84 -7.14
C ARG A 172 -9.14 16.72 -7.93
N LEU A 173 -8.51 15.55 -8.05
CA LEU A 173 -9.06 14.39 -8.75
C LEU A 173 -10.36 13.87 -8.11
N LYS A 174 -10.43 13.85 -6.77
CA LYS A 174 -11.65 13.46 -6.05
C LYS A 174 -12.80 14.45 -6.28
N SER A 175 -12.50 15.75 -6.33
CA SER A 175 -13.50 16.79 -6.59
C SER A 175 -14.06 16.80 -8.01
N HIS A 176 -13.32 16.28 -9.00
CA HIS A 176 -13.74 16.22 -10.40
C HIS A 176 -14.47 14.90 -10.79
N LYS A 177 -14.83 14.06 -9.82
CA LYS A 177 -15.70 12.90 -10.11
C LYS A 177 -17.06 13.42 -10.60
N PRO A 178 -17.54 13.02 -11.79
CA PRO A 178 -18.83 13.46 -12.29
C PRO A 178 -19.93 13.04 -11.31
N LEU A 179 -20.87 13.95 -11.05
CA LEU A 179 -22.06 13.69 -10.26
C LEU A 179 -22.73 12.43 -10.81
N LYS A 180 -23.15 11.52 -9.92
CA LYS A 180 -24.00 10.39 -10.32
C LYS A 180 -25.19 10.97 -11.10
N PRO A 181 -25.57 10.40 -12.26
CA PRO A 181 -26.72 10.88 -12.99
C PRO A 181 -27.90 10.92 -12.02
N LEU A 182 -28.56 12.09 -11.95
CA LEU A 182 -29.80 12.23 -11.20
C LEU A 182 -30.70 11.08 -11.66
N LYS A 183 -31.15 10.24 -10.73
CA LYS A 183 -32.20 9.26 -11.05
C LYS A 183 -33.38 10.07 -11.56
N SER A 184 -33.56 10.10 -12.88
CA SER A 184 -34.71 10.72 -13.53
C SER A 184 -35.94 9.90 -13.13
N GLY A 185 -36.53 10.26 -12.00
CA GLY A 185 -37.84 9.78 -11.58
C GLY A 185 -38.93 10.36 -12.46
N LEU A 186 -38.87 10.15 -13.77
CA LEU A 186 -40.03 10.23 -14.64
C LEU A 186 -40.76 8.90 -14.49
N LYS A 187 -41.70 8.86 -13.54
CA LYS A 187 -42.77 7.86 -13.58
C LYS A 187 -43.50 8.07 -14.90
N SER A 188 -43.20 7.24 -15.89
CA SER A 188 -43.99 7.12 -17.10
C SER A 188 -45.41 6.74 -16.69
N ARG A 189 -46.32 7.71 -16.75
CA ARG A 189 -47.76 7.53 -16.61
C ARG A 189 -48.21 6.69 -17.81
N PRO A 190 -48.79 5.48 -17.64
CA PRO A 190 -49.27 4.72 -18.77
C PRO A 190 -50.45 5.46 -19.40
N GLN A 191 -50.30 5.83 -20.68
CA GLN A 191 -51.41 6.12 -21.56
C GLN A 191 -51.94 4.79 -22.08
N SER A 192 -53.10 4.37 -21.63
CA SER A 192 -53.98 3.55 -22.45
C SER A 192 -55.43 4.00 -22.23
N LEU A 193 -55.99 4.50 -23.32
CA LEU A 193 -57.40 4.80 -23.51
C LEU A 193 -58.14 3.52 -23.90
N SER A 194 -59.37 3.43 -23.41
CA SER A 194 -60.52 2.76 -24.05
C SER A 194 -60.55 1.23 -24.06
N GLN A 195 -61.45 0.66 -23.26
CA GLN A 195 -62.60 -0.09 -23.79
C GLN A 195 -63.71 -0.15 -22.71
N ALA A 196 -64.94 0.11 -23.14
CA ALA A 196 -66.14 0.27 -22.33
C ALA A 196 -66.79 -1.07 -21.94
N HIS A 197 -67.50 -1.10 -20.81
CA HIS A 197 -68.80 -1.80 -20.72
C HIS A 197 -69.71 -1.14 -19.68
N PRO A 198 -71.00 -0.89 -20.02
CA PRO A 198 -71.97 -0.24 -19.15
C PRO A 198 -72.57 -1.24 -18.14
N LEU A 199 -72.73 -0.82 -16.88
CA LEU A 199 -73.82 -1.18 -15.94
C LEU A 199 -73.39 -0.88 -14.49
N ALA A 200 -73.80 0.29 -13.98
CA ALA A 200 -74.16 0.59 -12.58
C ALA A 200 -74.25 2.12 -12.44
N ARG A 201 -75.34 2.75 -12.92
CA ARG A 201 -76.48 3.17 -12.06
C ARG A 201 -75.99 3.79 -10.75
N GLN A 202 -75.82 5.11 -10.68
CA GLN A 202 -76.90 6.05 -10.37
C GLN A 202 -77.71 5.59 -9.14
N LEU A 203 -77.52 6.26 -8.01
CA LEU A 203 -78.57 6.99 -7.29
C LEU A 203 -78.02 7.56 -5.97
N ARG A 204 -77.78 8.87 -5.96
CA ARG A 204 -77.91 9.67 -4.75
C ARG A 204 -79.40 9.82 -4.47
N ARG A 205 -79.78 9.54 -3.22
CA ARG A 205 -80.79 10.25 -2.40
C ARG A 205 -81.89 10.99 -3.17
N ILE A 206 -83.12 10.49 -3.04
CA ILE A 206 -84.28 11.17 -2.44
C ILE A 206 -85.41 10.12 -2.39
N LEU A 207 -85.82 9.76 -1.17
CA LEU A 207 -87.22 9.74 -0.76
C LEU A 207 -87.24 9.85 0.78
N LEU A 208 -88.14 10.69 1.26
CA LEU A 208 -88.58 10.75 2.65
C LEU A 208 -89.26 9.42 3.00
N GLY A 209 -88.89 8.90 4.16
CA GLY A 209 -89.34 7.65 4.77
C GLY A 209 -88.33 7.24 5.83
#